data_AF-A0A2M6YMC3-F1
#
_entry.id   AF-A0A2M6YMC3-F1
#
_cell.length_a   1.000
_cell.length_b   1.000
_cell.length_c   1.000
_cell.angle_alpha   90.00
_cell.angle_beta   90.00
_cell.angle_gamma   90.00
#
_symmetry.space_group_name_H-M   'P 1'
#
loop_
_entity.id
_entity.type
_entity.pdbx_description
1 polymer ?
#
loop_
_entity_poly.entity_id
_entity_poly.type
_entity_poly.pdbx_seq_one_letter_code
_entity_poly.pdbx_strand_id
1 'polypeptide(L)'
;ERMMAQYLEGLPGVRREGNRVWIQTEGSEFDRELYEFFSDYLALEEDDANLEQSRFAFGREAGRTFRQFLQTLGSIPAPKAVKGQITGPFTLLSTLKDQSGRALLYDERFQEALPKHLAMKARWQVRQLRRLQRPVIIFMDEPGLAGYGSSAFISISEQQVHDQLEEVTAGIHRAGALAGIHICANTDWGLVFRSTIDIINFDAYNYLDKFLLYAEPLRTFLDQGGTVAWGLIPTSTEPAALGETANSLFNRWAEPLRQIDLAGMSLERIARQSLFTPSCGCGTLSEAQAENTIALTRAVSDLVKIRCRLT
;
A
#
# COMPACT_ATOMS: atom_id res chain seq x y z
N GLU A 1 -14.32 0.06 5.71
CA GLU A 1 -13.75 0.70 4.51
C GLU A 1 -14.31 0.10 3.23
N ARG A 2 -14.62 0.92 2.23
CA ARG A 2 -15.04 0.47 0.88
C ARG A 2 -13.87 0.22 -0.06
N MET A 3 -12.62 0.31 0.42
CA MET A 3 -11.40 0.18 -0.40
C MET A 3 -11.36 -1.15 -1.16
N MET A 4 -11.80 -2.24 -0.53
CA MET A 4 -11.70 -3.59 -1.07
C MET A 4 -12.57 -3.79 -2.31
N ALA A 5 -13.78 -3.22 -2.32
CA ALA A 5 -14.78 -3.48 -3.36
C ALA A 5 -14.29 -3.08 -4.77
N GLN A 6 -13.43 -2.05 -4.86
CA GLN A 6 -12.81 -1.58 -6.09
C GLN A 6 -11.92 -2.65 -6.75
N TYR A 7 -11.32 -3.54 -5.96
CA TYR A 7 -10.36 -4.53 -6.44
C TYR A 7 -10.97 -5.90 -6.70
N LEU A 8 -12.27 -6.10 -6.41
CA LEU A 8 -12.93 -7.40 -6.60
C LEU A 8 -13.39 -7.65 -8.04
N GLU A 9 -13.54 -6.61 -8.86
CA GLU A 9 -13.96 -6.77 -10.26
C GLU A 9 -12.97 -7.63 -11.05
N GLY A 10 -13.47 -8.69 -11.69
CA GLY A 10 -12.69 -9.66 -12.46
C GLY A 10 -12.19 -10.87 -11.65
N LEU A 11 -12.31 -10.84 -10.32
CA LEU A 11 -11.94 -11.97 -9.46
C LEU A 11 -13.01 -13.09 -9.56
N PRO A 12 -12.61 -14.36 -9.73
CA PRO A 12 -13.55 -15.48 -9.79
C PRO A 12 -14.31 -15.66 -8.46
N GLY A 13 -15.56 -16.12 -8.58
CA GLY A 13 -16.44 -16.41 -7.46
C GLY A 13 -17.13 -15.18 -6.86
N VAL A 14 -16.83 -13.95 -7.27
CA VAL A 14 -17.47 -12.77 -6.66
C VAL A 14 -18.99 -12.79 -6.87
N ARG A 15 -19.74 -12.74 -5.77
CA ARG A 15 -21.20 -12.61 -5.76
C ARG A 15 -21.62 -11.41 -4.91
N ARG A 16 -22.71 -10.76 -5.31
CA ARG A 16 -23.24 -9.55 -4.65
C ARG A 16 -24.75 -9.65 -4.49
N GLU A 17 -25.23 -9.38 -3.28
CA GLU A 17 -26.66 -9.25 -2.99
C GLU A 17 -26.87 -8.06 -2.04
N GLY A 18 -27.48 -6.98 -2.55
CA GLY A 18 -27.56 -5.71 -1.83
C GLY A 18 -26.18 -5.19 -1.43
N ASN A 19 -25.95 -5.03 -0.12
CA ASN A 19 -24.66 -4.61 0.44
C ASN A 19 -23.72 -5.79 0.77
N ARG A 20 -24.18 -7.04 0.64
CA ARG A 20 -23.39 -8.23 0.96
C ARG A 20 -22.55 -8.62 -0.26
N VAL A 21 -21.27 -8.84 -0.02
CA VAL A 21 -20.33 -9.41 -0.99
C VAL A 21 -19.72 -10.66 -0.37
N TRP A 22 -19.69 -11.75 -1.13
CA TRP A 22 -19.00 -12.99 -0.75
C TRP A 22 -18.39 -13.63 -1.99
N ILE A 23 -17.56 -14.64 -1.76
CA ILE A 23 -16.91 -15.39 -2.82
C ILE A 23 -17.51 -16.79 -2.85
N GLN A 24 -18.20 -17.13 -3.93
CA GLN A 24 -18.69 -18.48 -4.18
C GLN A 24 -17.51 -19.37 -4.59
N THR A 25 -17.16 -20.33 -3.74
CA THR A 25 -15.98 -21.20 -3.93
C THR A 25 -16.34 -22.65 -4.29
N GLU A 26 -17.63 -22.92 -4.47
CA GLU A 26 -18.21 -24.22 -4.77
C GLU A 26 -19.03 -24.18 -6.06
N GLY A 27 -19.05 -25.31 -6.77
CA GLY A 27 -19.88 -25.54 -7.95
C GLY A 27 -19.13 -25.38 -9.27
N SER A 28 -19.67 -25.97 -10.33
CA SER A 28 -19.04 -26.00 -11.67
C SER A 28 -18.88 -24.62 -12.31
N GLU A 29 -19.71 -23.65 -11.92
CA GLU A 29 -19.57 -22.27 -12.37
C GLU A 29 -18.28 -21.64 -11.83
N PHE A 30 -17.95 -21.86 -10.55
CA PHE A 30 -16.70 -21.37 -9.95
C PHE A 30 -15.48 -22.01 -10.62
N ASP A 31 -15.51 -23.32 -10.86
CA ASP A 31 -14.41 -24.03 -11.52
C ASP A 31 -14.13 -23.46 -12.92
N ARG A 32 -15.19 -23.14 -13.67
CA ARG A 32 -15.08 -22.47 -14.97
C ARG A 32 -14.51 -21.05 -14.83
N GLU A 33 -15.04 -20.24 -13.92
CA GLU A 33 -14.57 -18.87 -13.70
C GLU A 33 -13.07 -18.81 -13.32
N LEU A 34 -12.63 -19.78 -12.50
CA LEU A 34 -11.23 -19.92 -12.07
C LEU A 34 -10.33 -20.36 -13.23
N TYR A 35 -10.78 -21.32 -14.05
CA TYR A 35 -10.06 -21.73 -15.25
C TYR A 35 -9.88 -20.56 -16.24
N GLU A 36 -10.97 -19.84 -16.53
CA GLU A 36 -10.92 -18.66 -17.41
C GLU A 36 -10.01 -17.57 -16.84
N PHE A 37 -10.01 -17.37 -15.51
CA PHE A 37 -9.11 -16.44 -14.85
C PHE A 37 -7.64 -16.77 -15.10
N PHE A 38 -7.23 -18.03 -14.90
CA PHE A 38 -5.84 -18.42 -15.10
C PHE A 38 -5.45 -18.43 -16.59
N SER A 39 -6.37 -18.79 -17.48
CA SER A 39 -6.19 -18.66 -18.92
C SER A 39 -5.91 -17.21 -19.32
N ASP A 40 -6.73 -16.27 -18.84
CA ASP A 40 -6.55 -14.84 -19.11
C ASP A 40 -5.25 -14.29 -18.49
N TYR A 41 -4.91 -14.73 -17.28
CA TYR A 41 -3.66 -14.34 -16.61
C TYR A 41 -2.43 -14.81 -17.40
N LEU A 42 -2.38 -16.09 -17.80
CA LEU A 42 -1.25 -16.65 -18.53
C LEU A 42 -1.06 -15.99 -19.88
N ALA A 43 -2.15 -15.72 -20.61
CA ALA A 43 -2.10 -14.99 -21.88
C ALA A 43 -1.47 -13.59 -21.71
N LEU A 44 -1.77 -12.89 -20.61
CA LEU A 44 -1.23 -11.55 -20.31
C LEU A 44 0.17 -11.57 -19.67
N GLU A 45 0.63 -12.70 -19.17
CA GLU A 45 2.03 -12.91 -18.79
C GLU A 45 2.90 -13.11 -20.03
N GLU A 46 2.38 -13.76 -21.08
CA GLU A 46 3.07 -13.92 -22.37
C GLU A 46 3.06 -12.62 -23.21
N ASP A 47 1.90 -12.01 -23.38
CA ASP A 47 1.72 -10.73 -24.09
C ASP A 47 0.64 -9.88 -23.42
N ASP A 48 1.06 -8.76 -22.85
CA ASP A 48 0.19 -7.86 -22.12
C ASP A 48 -0.48 -6.79 -22.98
N ALA A 49 -0.42 -6.86 -24.31
CA ALA A 49 -1.05 -5.92 -25.24
C ALA A 49 -2.54 -5.67 -24.92
N ASN A 50 -3.28 -6.70 -24.51
CA ASN A 50 -4.72 -6.63 -24.28
C ASN A 50 -5.12 -6.37 -22.81
N LEU A 51 -4.17 -6.01 -21.92
CA LEU A 51 -4.47 -5.78 -20.50
C LEU A 51 -5.57 -4.73 -20.29
N GLU A 52 -5.68 -3.74 -21.18
CA GLU A 52 -6.68 -2.65 -21.06
C GLU A 52 -8.12 -3.11 -21.29
N GLN A 53 -8.33 -4.17 -22.07
CA GLN A 53 -9.63 -4.76 -22.37
C GLN A 53 -9.90 -6.03 -21.54
N SER A 54 -8.93 -6.46 -20.74
CA SER A 54 -9.01 -7.67 -19.92
C SER A 54 -9.90 -7.51 -18.69
N ARG A 55 -10.20 -8.63 -18.02
CA ARG A 55 -10.89 -8.68 -16.71
C ARG A 55 -10.18 -7.90 -15.60
N PHE A 56 -8.89 -7.64 -15.75
CA PHE A 56 -8.08 -6.98 -14.72
C PHE A 56 -8.22 -5.45 -14.78
N ALA A 57 -8.62 -4.89 -15.93
CA ALA A 57 -8.90 -3.46 -16.04
C ALA A 57 -10.03 -3.03 -15.09
N PHE A 58 -9.95 -1.81 -14.56
CA PHE A 58 -11.11 -1.27 -13.85
C PHE A 58 -12.23 -0.96 -14.82
N GLY A 59 -13.41 -1.54 -14.60
CA GLY A 59 -14.65 -1.16 -15.25
C GLY A 59 -15.14 0.20 -14.81
N ARG A 60 -16.33 0.59 -15.31
CA ARG A 60 -16.86 1.95 -15.14
C ARG A 60 -17.07 2.32 -13.67
N GLU A 61 -17.68 1.44 -12.91
CA GLU A 61 -18.04 1.69 -11.52
C GLU A 61 -16.82 1.64 -10.59
N ALA A 62 -16.08 0.51 -10.59
CA ALA A 62 -14.89 0.34 -9.76
C ALA A 62 -13.82 1.40 -10.05
N GLY A 63 -13.64 1.77 -11.32
CA GLY A 63 -12.65 2.77 -11.73
C GLY A 63 -13.12 4.22 -11.68
N ARG A 64 -14.32 4.53 -11.17
CA ARG A 64 -14.90 5.89 -11.25
C ARG A 64 -13.99 6.94 -10.61
N THR A 65 -13.55 6.70 -9.37
CA THR A 65 -12.67 7.62 -8.63
C THR A 65 -11.29 7.72 -9.26
N PHE A 66 -10.75 6.59 -9.73
CA PHE A 66 -9.45 6.55 -10.40
C PHE A 66 -9.45 7.35 -11.72
N ARG A 67 -10.51 7.27 -12.53
CA ARG A 67 -10.65 8.08 -13.75
C ARG A 67 -10.77 9.56 -13.43
N GLN A 68 -11.53 9.92 -12.39
CA GLN A 68 -11.61 11.31 -11.94
C GLN A 68 -10.23 11.81 -11.50
N PHE A 69 -9.46 10.99 -10.78
CA PHE A 69 -8.10 11.31 -10.38
C PHE A 69 -7.20 11.59 -11.59
N LEU A 70 -7.22 10.73 -12.62
CA LEU A 70 -6.46 10.95 -13.86
C LEU A 70 -6.85 12.26 -14.56
N GLN A 71 -8.14 12.60 -14.62
CA GLN A 71 -8.61 13.85 -15.20
C GLN A 71 -8.08 15.07 -14.42
N THR A 72 -8.15 15.02 -13.09
CA THR A 72 -7.62 16.09 -12.22
C THR A 72 -6.11 16.24 -12.38
N LEU A 73 -5.35 15.15 -12.53
CA LEU A 73 -3.91 15.24 -12.77
C LEU A 73 -3.56 15.97 -14.08
N GLY A 74 -4.45 15.94 -15.08
CA GLY A 74 -4.27 16.67 -16.32
C GLY A 74 -4.46 18.19 -16.21
N SER A 75 -5.05 18.68 -15.11
CA SER A 75 -5.36 20.11 -14.91
C SER A 75 -4.50 20.79 -13.84
N ILE A 76 -3.53 20.08 -13.23
CA ILE A 76 -2.65 20.61 -12.20
C ILE A 76 -1.18 20.69 -12.67
N PRO A 77 -0.31 21.46 -11.99
CA PRO A 77 1.12 21.43 -12.25
C PRO A 77 1.69 20.01 -12.15
N ALA A 78 2.57 19.67 -13.09
CA ALA A 78 3.08 18.31 -13.20
C ALA A 78 3.83 17.86 -11.93
N PRO A 79 3.42 16.75 -11.30
CA PRO A 79 4.03 16.30 -10.05
C PRO A 79 5.39 15.66 -10.29
N LYS A 80 6.19 15.50 -9.22
CA LYS A 80 7.48 14.80 -9.28
C LYS A 80 7.34 13.30 -9.49
N ALA A 81 6.28 12.71 -8.94
CA ALA A 81 5.88 11.32 -9.08
C ALA A 81 4.36 11.21 -8.87
N VAL A 82 3.76 10.09 -9.27
CA VAL A 82 2.33 9.84 -9.10
C VAL A 82 2.13 8.55 -8.30
N LYS A 83 1.38 8.65 -7.21
CA LYS A 83 1.00 7.51 -6.38
C LYS A 83 -0.32 6.91 -6.88
N GLY A 84 -0.28 5.64 -7.23
CA GLY A 84 -1.43 4.75 -7.26
C GLY A 84 -1.49 3.90 -5.99
N GLN A 85 -2.57 3.15 -5.84
CA GLN A 85 -2.75 2.25 -4.70
C GLN A 85 -3.64 1.07 -5.09
N ILE A 86 -3.47 -0.01 -4.35
CA ILE A 86 -4.27 -1.23 -4.35
C ILE A 86 -4.47 -1.70 -2.91
N THR A 87 -5.55 -2.43 -2.62
CA THR A 87 -5.58 -3.20 -1.36
C THR A 87 -4.58 -4.35 -1.46
N GLY A 88 -3.82 -4.60 -0.40
CA GLY A 88 -2.86 -5.69 -0.38
C GLY A 88 -3.48 -7.09 -0.28
N PRO A 89 -2.75 -8.13 -0.70
CA PRO A 89 -3.23 -9.50 -0.76
C PRO A 89 -3.64 -10.06 0.60
N PHE A 90 -2.86 -9.83 1.67
CA PHE A 90 -3.16 -10.39 2.98
C PHE A 90 -4.45 -9.81 3.56
N THR A 91 -4.64 -8.50 3.44
CA THR A 91 -5.86 -7.80 3.87
C THR A 91 -7.09 -8.32 3.13
N LEU A 92 -7.02 -8.51 1.81
CA LEU A 92 -8.17 -9.05 1.07
C LEU A 92 -8.43 -10.52 1.42
N LEU A 93 -7.40 -11.37 1.48
CA LEU A 93 -7.55 -12.78 1.84
C LEU A 93 -8.16 -12.96 3.24
N SER A 94 -7.70 -12.18 4.21
CA SER A 94 -8.18 -12.24 5.60
C SER A 94 -9.59 -11.69 5.80
N THR A 95 -10.03 -10.76 4.94
CA THR A 95 -11.32 -10.07 5.08
C THR A 95 -12.43 -10.69 4.23
N LEU A 96 -12.11 -11.15 3.01
CA LEU A 96 -13.09 -11.77 2.12
C LEU A 96 -13.48 -13.15 2.64
N LYS A 97 -14.77 -13.44 2.57
CA LYS A 97 -15.36 -14.69 3.07
C LYS A 97 -16.06 -15.43 1.95
N ASP A 98 -16.02 -16.75 2.06
CA ASP A 98 -16.81 -17.63 1.21
C ASP A 98 -18.30 -17.64 1.61
N GLN A 99 -19.11 -18.42 0.88
CA GLN A 99 -20.53 -18.64 1.17
C GLN A 99 -20.80 -19.17 2.59
N SER A 100 -19.84 -19.89 3.18
CA SER A 100 -19.90 -20.48 4.52
C SER A 100 -19.35 -19.56 5.61
N GLY A 101 -18.86 -18.37 5.24
CA GLY A 101 -18.30 -17.39 6.17
C GLY A 101 -16.82 -17.64 6.54
N ARG A 102 -16.15 -18.59 5.89
CA ARG A 102 -14.72 -18.86 6.09
C ARG A 102 -13.89 -17.84 5.31
N ALA A 103 -12.82 -17.33 5.92
CA ALA A 103 -11.91 -16.39 5.26
C ALA A 103 -11.17 -17.07 4.09
N LEU A 104 -11.02 -16.35 2.98
CA LEU A 104 -10.29 -16.84 1.80
C LEU A 104 -8.80 -17.09 2.05
N LEU A 105 -8.26 -16.52 3.12
CA LEU A 105 -6.91 -16.79 3.62
C LEU A 105 -6.63 -18.28 3.83
N TYR A 106 -7.67 -19.11 3.93
CA TYR A 106 -7.56 -20.56 4.11
C TYR A 106 -7.95 -21.39 2.88
N ASP A 107 -8.14 -20.76 1.73
CA ASP A 107 -8.42 -21.41 0.44
C ASP A 107 -7.18 -21.28 -0.45
N GLU A 108 -6.48 -22.40 -0.69
CA GLU A 108 -5.22 -22.46 -1.46
C GLU A 108 -5.39 -21.89 -2.87
N ARG A 109 -6.57 -22.07 -3.50
CA ARG A 109 -6.86 -21.53 -4.83
C ARG A 109 -6.85 -20.01 -4.83
N PHE A 110 -7.33 -19.38 -3.75
CA PHE A 110 -7.32 -17.93 -3.60
C PHE A 110 -5.99 -17.38 -3.10
N GLN A 111 -5.26 -18.14 -2.28
CA GLN A 111 -3.87 -17.80 -1.95
C GLN A 111 -3.03 -17.66 -3.22
N GLU A 112 -3.34 -18.41 -4.27
CA GLU A 112 -2.70 -18.26 -5.57
C GLU A 112 -3.34 -17.19 -6.47
N ALA A 113 -4.66 -17.23 -6.65
CA ALA A 113 -5.35 -16.38 -7.63
C ALA A 113 -5.38 -14.90 -7.23
N LEU A 114 -5.52 -14.59 -5.94
CA LEU A 114 -5.72 -13.20 -5.50
C LEU A 114 -4.47 -12.32 -5.64
N PRO A 115 -3.26 -12.77 -5.24
CA PRO A 115 -2.04 -11.98 -5.49
C PRO A 115 -1.82 -11.72 -6.99
N LYS A 116 -2.03 -12.75 -7.84
CA LYS A 116 -1.96 -12.63 -9.31
C LYS A 116 -2.95 -11.61 -9.88
N HIS A 117 -4.17 -11.62 -9.36
CA HIS A 117 -5.21 -10.66 -9.72
C HIS A 117 -4.80 -9.22 -9.37
N LEU A 118 -4.27 -9.02 -8.15
CA LEU A 118 -3.79 -7.73 -7.70
C LEU A 118 -2.57 -7.24 -8.49
N ALA A 119 -1.64 -8.14 -8.83
CA ALA A 119 -0.50 -7.85 -9.68
C ALA A 119 -0.96 -7.32 -11.05
N MET A 120 -1.92 -7.97 -11.70
CA MET A 120 -2.47 -7.51 -12.98
C MET A 120 -3.21 -6.17 -12.87
N LYS A 121 -3.97 -5.95 -11.79
CA LYS A 121 -4.59 -4.66 -11.51
C LYS A 121 -3.57 -3.55 -11.29
N ALA A 122 -2.49 -3.84 -10.58
CA ALA A 122 -1.38 -2.92 -10.38
C ALA A 122 -0.72 -2.57 -11.73
N ARG A 123 -0.39 -3.58 -12.56
CA ARG A 123 0.16 -3.39 -13.91
C ARG A 123 -0.74 -2.50 -14.76
N TRP A 124 -2.05 -2.74 -14.73
CA TRP A 124 -3.02 -1.90 -15.44
C TRP A 124 -2.98 -0.45 -14.93
N GLN A 125 -3.01 -0.26 -13.61
CA GLN A 125 -2.97 1.07 -13.00
C GLN A 125 -1.67 1.82 -13.36
N VAL A 126 -0.53 1.14 -13.34
CA VAL A 126 0.77 1.70 -13.74
C VAL A 126 0.74 2.17 -15.20
N ARG A 127 0.18 1.39 -16.13
CA ARG A 127 0.04 1.81 -17.53
C ARG A 127 -0.77 3.08 -17.69
N GLN A 128 -1.88 3.20 -16.96
CA GLN A 128 -2.70 4.41 -17.02
C GLN A 128 -1.95 5.63 -16.47
N LEU A 129 -1.23 5.47 -15.35
CA LEU A 129 -0.49 6.55 -14.69
C LEU A 129 0.76 6.96 -15.46
N ARG A 130 1.45 6.03 -16.12
CA ARG A 130 2.66 6.31 -16.92
C ARG A 130 2.40 7.22 -18.11
N ARG A 131 1.15 7.34 -18.58
CA ARG A 131 0.76 8.30 -19.62
C ARG A 131 1.05 9.76 -19.22
N LEU A 132 1.21 10.02 -17.91
CA LEU A 132 1.61 11.33 -17.37
C LEU A 132 3.12 11.60 -17.49
N GLN A 133 3.91 10.64 -17.97
CA GLN A 133 5.36 10.74 -18.13
C GLN A 133 6.10 11.11 -16.82
N ARG A 134 5.61 10.57 -15.70
CA ARG A 134 6.20 10.72 -14.37
C ARG A 134 6.50 9.36 -13.75
N PRO A 135 7.47 9.27 -12.83
CA PRO A 135 7.64 8.10 -11.98
C PRO A 135 6.33 7.70 -11.32
N VAL A 136 6.02 6.40 -11.33
CA VAL A 136 4.80 5.85 -10.74
C VAL A 136 5.19 5.01 -9.53
N ILE A 137 4.40 5.12 -8.47
CA ILE A 137 4.53 4.33 -7.25
C ILE A 137 3.18 3.69 -6.98
N ILE A 138 3.12 2.38 -6.75
CA ILE A 138 1.89 1.68 -6.35
C ILE A 138 2.01 1.26 -4.90
N PHE A 139 1.12 1.74 -4.05
CA PHE A 139 1.05 1.29 -2.66
C PHE A 139 0.08 0.12 -2.48
N MET A 140 0.54 -0.93 -1.80
CA MET A 140 -0.30 -1.97 -1.23
C MET A 140 -0.76 -1.52 0.16
N ASP A 141 -2.05 -1.25 0.31
CA ASP A 141 -2.63 -0.91 1.61
C ASP A 141 -2.93 -2.22 2.37
N GLU A 142 -2.16 -2.50 3.43
CA GLU A 142 -2.17 -3.75 4.21
C GLU A 142 -2.52 -3.55 5.71
N PRO A 143 -3.68 -2.96 6.06
CA PRO A 143 -4.08 -2.85 7.47
C PRO A 143 -4.28 -4.21 8.15
N GLY A 144 -4.58 -5.28 7.41
CA GLY A 144 -4.73 -6.64 7.93
C GLY A 144 -3.44 -7.18 8.56
N LEU A 145 -2.26 -6.79 8.06
CA LEU A 145 -0.97 -7.23 8.61
C LEU A 145 -0.73 -6.75 10.05
N ALA A 146 -1.45 -5.74 10.53
CA ALA A 146 -1.41 -5.37 11.94
C ALA A 146 -1.88 -6.48 12.88
N GLY A 147 -2.74 -7.38 12.39
CA GLY A 147 -3.22 -8.55 13.13
C GLY A 147 -2.35 -9.79 12.99
N TYR A 148 -1.34 -9.79 12.11
CA TYR A 148 -0.46 -10.94 11.88
C TYR A 148 0.24 -11.36 13.18
N GLY A 149 0.31 -12.67 13.43
CA GLY A 149 0.79 -13.23 14.70
C GLY A 149 -0.25 -13.31 15.82
N SER A 150 -1.48 -12.78 15.63
CA SER A 150 -2.59 -13.02 16.55
C SER A 150 -3.18 -14.44 16.40
N SER A 151 -3.97 -14.87 17.39
CA SER A 151 -4.66 -16.17 17.35
C SER A 151 -5.57 -16.34 16.13
N ALA A 152 -6.03 -15.24 15.53
CA ALA A 152 -6.86 -15.25 14.33
C ALA A 152 -6.11 -15.71 13.06
N PHE A 153 -4.76 -15.66 13.05
CA PHE A 153 -3.92 -15.97 11.90
C PHE A 153 -2.75 -16.92 12.23
N ILE A 154 -2.83 -17.65 13.34
CA ILE A 154 -1.72 -18.47 13.86
C ILE A 154 -1.28 -19.60 12.90
N SER A 155 -2.17 -20.04 12.01
CA SER A 155 -1.88 -21.08 11.02
C SER A 155 -1.28 -20.55 9.71
N ILE A 156 -1.13 -19.22 9.57
CA ILE A 156 -0.54 -18.60 8.39
C ILE A 156 0.96 -18.43 8.62
N SER A 157 1.74 -19.03 7.73
CA SER A 157 3.19 -18.95 7.79
C SER A 157 3.70 -17.61 7.25
N GLU A 158 4.87 -17.20 7.72
CA GLU A 158 5.58 -16.03 7.21
C GLU A 158 5.84 -16.15 5.70
N GLN A 159 6.26 -17.34 5.24
CA GLN A 159 6.55 -17.59 3.83
C GLN A 159 5.33 -17.34 2.94
N GLN A 160 4.14 -17.76 3.39
CA GLN A 160 2.90 -17.52 2.64
C GLN A 160 2.62 -16.03 2.46
N VAL A 161 2.83 -15.21 3.51
CA VAL A 161 2.62 -13.76 3.40
C VAL A 161 3.70 -13.13 2.52
N HIS A 162 4.94 -13.58 2.65
CA HIS A 162 6.06 -13.15 1.81
C HIS A 162 5.78 -13.40 0.32
N ASP A 163 5.42 -14.63 -0.05
CA ASP A 163 5.14 -15.01 -1.44
C ASP A 163 3.98 -14.19 -2.03
N GLN A 164 2.94 -13.91 -1.22
CA GLN A 164 1.81 -13.08 -1.63
C GLN A 164 2.24 -11.63 -1.94
N LEU A 165 3.08 -11.03 -1.09
CA LEU A 165 3.61 -9.69 -1.32
C LEU A 165 4.56 -9.66 -2.52
N GLU A 166 5.35 -10.71 -2.70
CA GLU A 166 6.33 -10.83 -3.78
C GLU A 166 5.66 -10.93 -5.16
N GLU A 167 4.58 -11.72 -5.31
CA GLU A 167 3.83 -11.80 -6.56
C GLU A 167 3.32 -10.43 -7.02
N VAL A 168 2.77 -9.65 -6.08
CA VAL A 168 2.23 -8.31 -6.38
C VAL A 168 3.37 -7.32 -6.67
N THR A 169 4.44 -7.36 -5.87
CA THR A 169 5.61 -6.48 -6.04
C THR A 169 6.31 -6.74 -7.37
N ALA A 170 6.53 -8.00 -7.75
CA ALA A 170 7.06 -8.39 -9.04
C ALA A 170 6.18 -7.87 -10.20
N GLY A 171 4.85 -7.95 -10.07
CA GLY A 171 3.92 -7.35 -11.03
C GLY A 171 4.12 -5.84 -11.21
N ILE A 172 4.25 -5.10 -10.09
CA ILE A 172 4.48 -3.65 -10.09
C ILE A 172 5.82 -3.30 -10.75
N HIS A 173 6.90 -4.00 -10.38
CA HIS A 173 8.24 -3.81 -10.93
C HIS A 173 8.33 -4.14 -12.41
N ARG A 174 7.66 -5.21 -12.87
CA ARG A 174 7.59 -5.55 -14.31
C ARG A 174 6.88 -4.47 -15.13
N ALA A 175 5.86 -3.83 -14.56
CA ALA A 175 5.27 -2.63 -15.16
C ALA A 175 6.14 -1.36 -15.00
N GLY A 176 7.29 -1.46 -14.32
CA GLY A 176 8.30 -0.44 -14.10
C GLY A 176 7.85 0.72 -13.21
N ALA A 177 7.06 0.41 -12.19
CA ALA A 177 6.77 1.32 -11.08
C ALA A 177 7.50 0.85 -9.82
N LEU A 178 7.57 1.73 -8.82
CA LEU A 178 8.03 1.36 -7.48
C LEU A 178 6.87 0.76 -6.69
N ALA A 179 7.14 -0.27 -5.90
CA ALA A 179 6.20 -0.88 -4.97
C ALA A 179 6.36 -0.26 -3.58
N GLY A 180 5.27 0.29 -3.06
CA GLY A 180 5.16 0.73 -1.68
C GLY A 180 4.22 -0.16 -0.89
N ILE A 181 4.35 -0.17 0.43
CA ILE A 181 3.38 -0.78 1.35
C ILE A 181 2.96 0.23 2.40
N HIS A 182 1.67 0.24 2.73
CA HIS A 182 1.13 1.04 3.82
C HIS A 182 0.48 0.14 4.88
N ILE A 183 0.96 0.24 6.11
CA ILE A 183 0.38 -0.48 7.27
C ILE A 183 0.07 0.57 8.35
N CYS A 184 -1.20 0.76 8.67
CA CYS A 184 -1.67 1.83 9.57
C CYS A 184 -1.27 1.65 11.05
N ALA A 185 -0.62 0.53 11.40
CA ALA A 185 -0.29 0.18 12.77
C ALA A 185 1.03 -0.59 12.86
N ASN A 186 1.40 -0.99 14.07
CA ASN A 186 2.55 -1.87 14.26
C ASN A 186 2.29 -3.27 13.70
N THR A 187 3.30 -3.88 13.10
CA THR A 187 3.29 -5.27 12.62
C THR A 187 4.66 -5.92 12.90
N ASP A 188 4.85 -7.15 12.46
CA ASP A 188 6.18 -7.73 12.31
C ASP A 188 6.86 -7.12 11.09
N TRP A 189 7.64 -6.05 11.32
CA TRP A 189 8.36 -5.35 10.26
C TRP A 189 9.47 -6.20 9.64
N GLY A 190 9.93 -7.26 10.32
CA GLY A 190 10.93 -8.17 9.79
C GLY A 190 10.46 -8.82 8.49
N LEU A 191 9.19 -9.24 8.42
CA LEU A 191 8.57 -9.78 7.21
C LEU A 191 8.66 -8.77 6.05
N VAL A 192 8.31 -7.51 6.32
CA VAL A 192 8.29 -6.44 5.30
C VAL A 192 9.71 -6.12 4.83
N PHE A 193 10.68 -6.02 5.73
CA PHE A 193 12.08 -5.76 5.38
C PHE A 193 12.73 -6.89 4.56
N ARG A 194 12.20 -8.12 4.62
CA ARG A 194 12.66 -9.26 3.82
C ARG A 194 12.00 -9.35 2.43
N SER A 195 11.05 -8.49 2.14
CA SER A 195 10.39 -8.41 0.83
C SER A 195 11.17 -7.52 -0.15
N THR A 196 10.74 -7.48 -1.41
CA THR A 196 11.29 -6.59 -2.45
C THR A 196 10.63 -5.20 -2.52
N ILE A 197 9.89 -4.81 -1.49
CA ILE A 197 9.19 -3.52 -1.43
C ILE A 197 10.21 -2.36 -1.44
N ASP A 198 9.95 -1.31 -2.23
CA ASP A 198 10.85 -0.16 -2.35
C ASP A 198 10.57 0.91 -1.29
N ILE A 199 9.31 1.03 -0.86
CA ILE A 199 8.86 2.10 0.05
C ILE A 199 7.99 1.57 1.19
N ILE A 200 8.44 1.73 2.43
CA ILE A 200 7.68 1.37 3.62
C ILE A 200 6.97 2.61 4.17
N ASN A 201 5.64 2.56 4.31
CA ASN A 201 4.82 3.61 4.92
C ASN A 201 4.04 3.08 6.12
N PHE A 202 4.09 3.84 7.22
CA PHE A 202 3.41 3.46 8.46
C PHE A 202 3.08 4.70 9.29
N ASP A 203 2.24 4.51 10.30
CA ASP A 203 1.93 5.55 11.28
C ASP A 203 3.11 5.76 12.25
N ALA A 204 4.07 6.55 11.80
CA ALA A 204 5.23 6.96 12.59
C ALA A 204 4.85 7.90 13.74
N TYR A 205 3.70 8.59 13.67
CA TYR A 205 3.25 9.44 14.77
C TYR A 205 2.99 8.64 16.04
N ASN A 206 2.39 7.45 15.90
CA ASN A 206 2.03 6.59 17.03
C ASN A 206 2.98 5.39 17.26
N TYR A 207 3.75 4.96 16.25
CA TYR A 207 4.50 3.71 16.32
C TYR A 207 5.98 3.81 15.91
N LEU A 208 6.56 5.02 15.85
CA LEU A 208 7.98 5.20 15.52
C LEU A 208 8.90 4.39 16.46
N ASP A 209 8.67 4.46 17.77
CA ASP A 209 9.44 3.73 18.78
C ASP A 209 9.49 2.22 18.50
N LYS A 210 8.36 1.61 18.15
CA LYS A 210 8.27 0.19 17.80
C LYS A 210 8.95 -0.15 16.49
N PHE A 211 8.82 0.72 15.49
CA PHE A 211 9.50 0.56 14.21
C PHE A 211 11.02 0.59 14.37
N LEU A 212 11.53 1.47 15.23
CA LEU A 212 12.96 1.60 15.49
C LEU A 212 13.57 0.44 16.29
N LEU A 213 12.76 -0.49 16.83
CA LEU A 213 13.27 -1.77 17.35
C LEU A 213 13.92 -2.63 16.24
N TYR A 214 13.59 -2.37 14.98
CA TYR A 214 14.16 -3.00 13.79
C TYR A 214 15.29 -2.16 13.19
N ALA A 215 16.16 -1.58 14.04
CA ALA A 215 17.22 -0.67 13.59
C ALA A 215 18.18 -1.30 12.56
N GLU A 216 18.60 -2.56 12.75
CA GLU A 216 19.48 -3.23 11.77
C GLU A 216 18.75 -3.52 10.44
N PRO A 217 17.54 -4.11 10.43
CA PRO A 217 16.77 -4.28 9.18
C PRO A 217 16.49 -2.95 8.48
N LEU A 218 16.14 -1.90 9.22
CA LEU A 218 15.94 -0.55 8.68
C LEU A 218 17.22 -0.03 8.02
N ARG A 219 18.38 -0.21 8.67
CA ARG A 219 19.67 0.16 8.08
C ARG A 219 19.90 -0.59 6.78
N THR A 220 19.73 -1.92 6.78
CA THR A 220 19.97 -2.75 5.59
C THR A 220 19.05 -2.34 4.44
N PHE A 221 17.78 -2.06 4.73
CA PHE A 221 16.81 -1.53 3.79
C PHE A 221 17.24 -0.19 3.18
N LEU A 222 17.71 0.76 3.99
CA LEU A 222 18.23 2.04 3.51
C LEU A 222 19.53 1.88 2.71
N ASP A 223 20.45 1.01 3.15
CA ASP A 223 21.71 0.70 2.43
C ASP A 223 21.42 0.12 1.04
N GLN A 224 20.31 -0.61 0.86
CA GLN A 224 19.85 -1.17 -0.42
C GLN A 224 19.05 -0.18 -1.29
N GLY A 225 18.89 1.08 -0.85
CA GLY A 225 18.18 2.12 -1.61
C GLY A 225 16.70 2.26 -1.28
N GLY A 226 16.19 1.51 -0.30
CA GLY A 226 14.82 1.61 0.18
C GLY A 226 14.48 3.01 0.71
N THR A 227 13.20 3.37 0.69
CA THR A 227 12.69 4.66 1.17
C THR A 227 11.67 4.45 2.29
N VAL A 228 11.71 5.28 3.33
CA VAL A 228 10.69 5.26 4.37
C VAL A 228 9.77 6.47 4.22
N ALA A 229 8.48 6.22 4.08
CA ALA A 229 7.45 7.23 4.16
C ALA A 229 6.93 7.32 5.61
N TRP A 230 7.38 8.33 6.34
CA TRP A 230 7.02 8.57 7.73
C TRP A 230 5.64 9.21 7.81
N GLY A 231 4.63 8.42 8.20
CA GLY A 231 3.28 8.90 8.52
C GLY A 231 3.28 9.68 9.83
N LEU A 232 3.77 10.91 9.75
CA LEU A 232 4.14 11.72 10.91
C LEU A 232 3.09 12.79 11.23
N ILE A 233 2.28 13.21 10.27
CA ILE A 233 1.29 14.27 10.50
C ILE A 233 -0.02 13.62 10.96
N PRO A 234 -0.50 13.88 12.19
CA PRO A 234 -1.67 13.18 12.69
C PRO A 234 -2.92 13.55 11.88
N THR A 235 -3.74 12.55 11.59
CA THR A 235 -5.06 12.71 10.96
C THR A 235 -6.21 12.54 11.94
N SER A 236 -5.95 12.66 13.25
CA SER A 236 -6.98 12.59 14.28
C SER A 236 -7.47 13.99 14.68
N THR A 237 -8.70 14.05 15.18
CA THR A 237 -9.29 15.29 15.73
C THR A 237 -9.01 15.47 17.22
N GLU A 238 -8.13 14.64 17.78
CA GLU A 238 -7.77 14.71 19.20
C GLU A 238 -7.06 16.05 19.50
N PRO A 239 -7.33 16.71 20.64
CA PRO A 239 -6.75 18.02 20.94
C PRO A 239 -5.22 18.07 20.86
N ALA A 240 -4.55 16.98 21.25
CA ALA A 240 -3.09 16.87 21.18
C ALA A 240 -2.57 16.89 19.72
N ALA A 241 -3.33 16.33 18.77
CA ALA A 241 -2.98 16.36 17.35
C ALA A 241 -3.18 17.74 16.72
N LEU A 242 -4.16 18.51 17.21
CA LEU A 242 -4.45 19.87 16.72
C LEU A 242 -3.40 20.91 17.14
N GLY A 243 -2.64 20.63 18.21
CA GLY A 243 -1.56 21.51 18.69
C GLY A 243 -0.19 21.26 18.05
N GLU A 244 -0.07 20.27 17.16
CA GLU A 244 1.21 19.93 16.55
C GLU A 244 1.70 21.01 15.59
N THR A 245 3.01 21.28 15.65
CA THR A 245 3.71 22.23 14.79
C THR A 245 4.77 21.51 13.97
N ALA A 246 5.28 22.14 12.91
CA ALA A 246 6.38 21.57 12.15
C ALA A 246 7.62 21.27 13.02
N ASN A 247 7.92 22.12 14.01
CA ASN A 247 9.05 21.92 14.92
C ASN A 247 8.83 20.74 15.88
N SER A 248 7.63 20.61 16.48
CA SER A 248 7.35 19.49 17.39
C SER A 248 7.37 18.16 16.64
N LEU A 249 6.78 18.11 15.43
CA LEU A 249 6.82 16.92 14.58
C LEU A 249 8.24 16.58 14.11
N PHE A 250 9.03 17.58 13.69
CA PHE A 250 10.43 17.36 13.34
C PHE A 250 11.21 16.77 14.52
N ASN A 251 11.03 17.30 15.73
CA ASN A 251 11.72 16.78 16.91
C ASN A 251 11.25 15.36 17.27
N ARG A 252 9.94 15.06 17.14
CA ARG A 252 9.39 13.72 17.35
C ARG A 252 10.05 12.70 16.40
N TRP A 253 10.30 13.07 15.15
CA TRP A 253 10.98 12.21 14.19
C TRP A 253 12.49 12.14 14.42
N ALA A 254 13.16 13.28 14.59
CA ALA A 254 14.61 13.38 14.60
C ALA A 254 15.24 12.86 15.89
N GLU A 255 14.61 13.06 17.05
CA GLU A 255 15.24 12.76 18.34
C GLU A 255 15.44 11.26 18.56
N PRO A 256 14.43 10.39 18.36
CA PRO A 256 14.64 8.94 18.44
C PRO A 256 15.69 8.44 17.43
N LEU A 257 15.70 8.99 16.22
CA LEU A 257 16.66 8.63 15.17
C LEU A 257 18.11 9.01 15.51
N ARG A 258 18.34 10.04 16.32
CA ARG A 258 19.68 10.39 16.82
C ARG A 258 20.16 9.47 17.93
N GLN A 259 19.23 8.86 18.66
CA GLN A 259 19.53 8.04 19.83
C GLN A 259 19.80 6.57 19.47
N ILE A 260 19.31 6.11 18.32
CA ILE A 260 19.57 4.74 17.86
C ILE A 260 20.89 4.66 17.09
N ASP A 261 21.70 3.64 17.40
CA ASP A 261 22.91 3.36 16.65
C ASP A 261 22.57 2.63 15.35
N LEU A 262 22.35 3.39 14.28
CA LEU A 262 22.23 2.88 12.91
C LEU A 262 23.61 2.72 12.24
N ALA A 263 24.60 2.22 12.98
CA ALA A 263 25.99 2.09 12.55
C ALA A 263 26.56 3.41 11.96
N GLY A 264 26.25 4.51 12.63
CA GLY A 264 26.71 5.85 12.23
C GLY A 264 25.97 6.50 11.06
N MET A 265 24.80 6.00 10.63
CA MET A 265 23.97 6.76 9.68
C MET A 265 23.58 8.12 10.26
N SER A 266 23.94 9.18 9.55
CA SER A 266 23.54 10.53 9.91
C SER A 266 22.05 10.74 9.65
N LEU A 267 21.44 11.65 10.43
CA LEU A 267 20.06 12.08 10.18
C LEU A 267 19.88 12.63 8.74
N GLU A 268 20.91 13.26 8.17
CA GLU A 268 20.92 13.70 6.78
C GLU A 268 20.74 12.52 5.82
N ARG A 269 21.47 11.42 6.03
CA ARG A 269 21.37 10.23 5.19
C ARG A 269 19.96 9.66 5.22
N ILE A 270 19.38 9.51 6.41
CA ILE A 270 18.00 9.02 6.59
C ILE A 270 17.02 9.97 5.88
N ALA A 271 17.21 11.28 6.03
CA ALA A 271 16.35 12.30 5.42
C ALA A 271 16.35 12.25 3.88
N ARG A 272 17.45 11.86 3.24
CA ARG A 272 17.53 11.69 1.77
C ARG A 272 16.66 10.56 1.23
N GLN A 273 16.37 9.57 2.07
CA GLN A 273 15.52 8.41 1.77
C GLN A 273 14.21 8.45 2.55
N SER A 274 13.72 9.67 2.82
CA SER A 274 12.50 9.90 3.58
C SER A 274 11.43 10.60 2.75
N LEU A 275 10.20 10.12 2.84
CA LEU A 275 8.99 10.85 2.48
C LEU A 275 8.24 11.19 3.78
N PHE A 276 7.59 12.35 3.84
CA PHE A 276 6.73 12.70 4.97
C PHE A 276 5.28 12.68 4.51
N THR A 277 4.45 11.96 5.24
CA THR A 277 3.03 11.79 4.93
C THR A 277 2.17 12.06 6.16
N PRO A 278 0.86 12.27 5.98
CA PRO A 278 -0.07 12.06 7.07
C PRO A 278 0.02 10.63 7.63
N SER A 279 -0.39 10.44 8.89
CA SER A 279 -0.35 9.15 9.59
C SER A 279 -1.28 8.11 8.95
N CYS A 280 -2.38 8.56 8.35
CA CYS A 280 -3.32 7.76 7.57
C CYS A 280 -3.99 8.63 6.47
N GLY A 281 -4.95 8.08 5.74
CA GLY A 281 -5.73 8.85 4.75
C GLY A 281 -6.60 9.94 5.39
N CYS A 282 -6.79 11.05 4.69
CA CYS A 282 -7.65 12.17 5.14
C CYS A 282 -9.15 11.96 4.81
N GLY A 283 -9.57 10.76 4.43
CA GLY A 283 -10.91 10.50 3.88
C GLY A 283 -12.08 10.71 4.86
N THR A 284 -11.79 10.78 6.16
CA THR A 284 -12.77 11.04 7.23
C THR A 284 -12.74 12.48 7.74
N LEU A 285 -11.80 13.30 7.26
CA LEU A 285 -11.65 14.69 7.67
C LEU A 285 -12.54 15.62 6.82
N SER A 286 -12.89 16.78 7.38
CA SER A 286 -13.41 17.88 6.56
C SER A 286 -12.34 18.41 5.61
N GLU A 287 -12.75 19.09 4.54
CA GLU A 287 -11.85 19.67 3.55
C GLU A 287 -10.83 20.62 4.20
N ALA A 288 -11.29 21.53 5.06
CA ALA A 288 -10.41 22.46 5.78
C ALA A 288 -9.39 21.74 6.68
N GLN A 289 -9.79 20.62 7.32
CA GLN A 289 -8.86 19.81 8.11
C GLN A 289 -7.83 19.11 7.21
N ALA A 290 -8.26 18.56 6.07
CA ALA A 290 -7.36 17.94 5.11
C ALA A 290 -6.35 18.95 4.53
N GLU A 291 -6.79 20.17 4.19
CA GLU A 291 -5.91 21.25 3.74
C GLU A 291 -4.85 21.60 4.79
N ASN A 292 -5.26 21.73 6.06
CA ASN A 292 -4.35 21.98 7.17
C ASN A 292 -3.33 20.84 7.36
N THR A 293 -3.77 19.58 7.28
CA THR A 293 -2.90 18.39 7.35
C THR A 293 -1.85 18.42 6.24
N ILE A 294 -2.24 18.72 5.00
CA ILE A 294 -1.31 18.80 3.86
C ILE A 294 -0.37 20.00 3.97
N ALA A 295 -0.85 21.15 4.44
CA ALA A 295 -0.03 22.33 4.70
C ALA A 295 1.04 22.06 5.78
N LEU A 296 0.66 21.38 6.87
CA LEU A 296 1.59 20.97 7.92
C LEU A 296 2.60 19.93 7.41
N THR A 297 2.17 19.00 6.56
CA THR A 297 3.07 18.04 5.90
C THR A 297 4.16 18.74 5.08
N ARG A 298 3.77 19.77 4.32
CA ARG A 298 4.72 20.61 3.58
C ARG A 298 5.67 21.35 4.51
N ALA A 299 5.16 21.97 5.59
CA ALA A 299 5.98 22.70 6.55
C ALA A 299 7.03 21.81 7.24
N VAL A 300 6.67 20.56 7.57
CA VAL A 300 7.62 19.55 8.08
C VAL A 300 8.67 19.22 7.03
N SER A 301 8.27 18.95 5.79
CA SER A 301 9.21 18.65 4.69
C SER A 301 10.23 19.77 4.48
N ASP A 302 9.77 21.02 4.46
CA ASP A 302 10.65 22.18 4.28
C ASP A 302 11.60 22.36 5.48
N LEU A 303 11.11 22.14 6.71
CA LEU A 303 11.95 22.19 7.91
C LEU A 303 13.02 21.08 7.91
N VAL A 304 12.66 19.86 7.49
CA VAL A 304 13.62 18.75 7.38
C VAL A 304 14.72 19.08 6.39
N LYS A 305 14.39 19.65 5.22
CA LYS A 305 15.39 20.07 4.23
C LYS A 305 16.38 21.08 4.81
N ILE A 306 15.88 22.09 5.51
CA ILE A 306 16.72 23.11 6.16
C ILE A 306 17.62 22.48 7.23
N ARG A 307 17.04 21.70 8.16
CA ARG A 307 17.75 21.16 9.32
C ARG A 307 18.73 20.05 8.96
N CYS A 308 18.44 19.29 7.91
CA CYS A 308 19.28 18.20 7.41
C CYS A 308 20.14 18.61 6.20
N ARG A 309 20.16 19.89 5.83
CA ARG A 309 20.98 20.43 4.73
C ARG A 309 20.73 19.73 3.38
N LEU A 310 19.47 19.40 3.11
CA LEU A 310 19.06 18.84 1.81
C LEU A 310 18.82 19.98 0.82
N THR A 311 19.39 19.85 -0.38
CA THR A 311 19.21 20.76 -1.52
C THR A 311 17.90 20.50 -2.25
#